data_AF-A0A3N1KAL5-F1
#
_entry.id   AF-A0A3N1KAL5-F1
#
_cell.length_a   1.000
_cell.length_b   1.000
_cell.length_c   1.000
_cell.angle_alpha   90.00
_cell.angle_beta   90.00
_cell.angle_gamma   90.00
#
_symmetry.space_group_name_H-M   'P 1'
#
loop_
_entity.id
_entity.type
_entity.pdbx_description
1 polymer ?
#
loop_
_entity_poly.entity_id
_entity_poly.type
_entity_poly.pdbx_seq_one_letter_code
_entity_poly.pdbx_strand_id
1 'polypeptide(L)'
;MDTMAMMKNMSMTDMPVAMDMDLMQDTMMAMNAASMAATMCSASDMRMGGEMATCAAMCSNTSMMGDTGMRMMMRPAGMDLPSMQSMLMTVMTMGTMCAAECRQHMDMDESCRYCAMACDEMVAKCEAMLASMSA
;
A
#
# COMPACT_ATOMS: atom_id res chain seq x y z
N MET A 1 -16.42 17.86 -11.97
CA MET A 1 -16.89 17.11 -10.79
C MET A 1 -15.65 16.63 -10.07
N ASP A 2 -15.36 17.20 -8.91
CA ASP A 2 -14.20 16.84 -8.11
C ASP A 2 -14.52 15.52 -7.40
N THR A 3 -13.87 14.44 -7.84
CA THR A 3 -14.08 13.09 -7.31
C THR A 3 -13.81 13.02 -5.79
N MET A 4 -12.93 13.88 -5.28
CA MET A 4 -12.66 14.02 -3.84
C MET A 4 -13.88 14.55 -3.07
N ALA A 5 -14.63 15.48 -3.65
CA ALA A 5 -15.80 16.07 -3.02
C ALA A 5 -16.99 15.11 -2.96
N MET A 6 -17.07 14.13 -3.88
CA MET A 6 -18.13 13.11 -3.85
C MET A 6 -17.92 12.09 -2.72
N MET A 7 -16.67 11.73 -2.42
CA MET A 7 -16.36 10.81 -1.32
C MET A 7 -16.68 11.42 0.05
N LYS A 8 -16.47 12.74 0.22
CA LYS A 8 -16.80 13.46 1.47
C LYS A 8 -18.30 13.59 1.74
N ASN A 9 -19.15 13.41 0.72
CA ASN A 9 -20.61 13.62 0.81
C ASN A 9 -21.43 12.31 0.96
N MET A 10 -20.80 11.13 1.06
CA MET A 10 -21.55 9.90 1.34
C MET A 10 -22.03 9.89 2.80
N SER A 11 -23.32 9.58 2.99
CA SER A 11 -23.99 9.50 4.31
C SER A 11 -23.27 8.50 5.21
N MET A 12 -22.66 9.01 6.29
CA MET A 12 -21.79 8.26 7.22
C MET A 12 -22.56 7.55 8.35
N THR A 13 -23.89 7.66 8.38
CA THR A 13 -24.73 7.24 9.50
C THR A 13 -24.75 5.72 9.74
N ASP A 14 -24.29 4.91 8.77
CA ASP A 14 -24.28 3.44 8.84
C ASP A 14 -22.86 2.83 8.76
N MET A 15 -21.80 3.62 8.94
CA MET A 15 -20.43 3.09 8.95
C MET A 15 -20.17 2.29 10.25
N PRO A 16 -19.81 1.00 10.18
CA PRO A 16 -19.64 0.16 11.37
C PRO A 16 -18.42 0.54 12.24
N VAL A 17 -17.53 1.40 11.75
CA VAL A 17 -16.33 1.85 12.45
C VAL A 17 -16.16 3.37 12.26
N ALA A 18 -15.98 4.10 13.36
CA ALA A 18 -15.56 5.50 13.30
C ALA A 18 -14.08 5.54 12.89
N MET A 19 -13.80 5.86 11.62
CA MET A 19 -12.45 5.97 11.08
C MET A 19 -12.18 7.39 10.61
N ASP A 20 -10.92 7.83 10.75
CA ASP A 20 -10.46 9.08 10.14
C ASP A 20 -10.45 8.93 8.61
N MET A 21 -11.39 9.61 7.96
CA MET A 21 -11.62 9.49 6.52
C MET A 21 -10.51 10.15 5.69
N ASP A 22 -9.88 11.21 6.20
CA ASP A 22 -8.76 11.84 5.52
C ASP A 22 -7.52 10.92 5.62
N LEU A 23 -7.29 10.29 6.78
CA LEU A 23 -6.24 9.28 6.95
C LEU A 23 -6.48 8.03 6.09
N MET A 24 -7.73 7.60 5.94
CA MET A 24 -8.10 6.47 5.08
C MET A 24 -7.82 6.78 3.61
N GLN A 25 -8.15 7.99 3.17
CA GLN A 25 -7.84 8.43 1.83
C GLN A 25 -6.33 8.48 1.57
N ASP A 26 -5.56 9.06 2.48
CA ASP A 26 -4.10 9.09 2.41
C ASP A 26 -3.49 7.68 2.33
N THR A 27 -4.00 6.77 3.17
CA THR A 27 -3.53 5.37 3.21
C THR A 27 -3.83 4.65 1.90
N MET A 28 -5.04 4.82 1.36
CA MET A 28 -5.40 4.27 0.05
C MET A 28 -4.51 4.82 -1.08
N MET A 29 -4.20 6.11 -1.05
CA MET A 29 -3.32 6.72 -2.06
C MET A 29 -1.89 6.20 -1.97
N ALA A 30 -1.36 6.04 -0.76
CA ALA A 30 -0.03 5.47 -0.55
C ALA A 30 0.04 4.00 -0.99
N MET A 31 -0.97 3.19 -0.68
CA MET A 31 -1.07 1.80 -1.16
C MET A 31 -1.14 1.71 -2.69
N ASN A 32 -1.92 2.59 -3.33
CA ASN A 32 -1.97 2.65 -4.79
C ASN A 32 -0.61 3.03 -5.40
N ALA A 33 0.06 4.04 -4.83
CA ALA A 33 1.37 4.49 -5.28
C ALA A 33 2.42 3.39 -5.15
N ALA A 34 2.48 2.71 -4.01
CA ALA A 34 3.38 1.57 -3.80
C ALA A 34 3.03 0.40 -4.73
N SER A 35 1.75 0.12 -4.96
CA SER A 35 1.33 -0.95 -5.87
C SER A 35 1.81 -0.69 -7.31
N MET A 36 1.61 0.54 -7.79
CA MET A 36 2.08 0.96 -9.12
C MET A 36 3.60 0.97 -9.23
N ALA A 37 4.30 1.50 -8.22
CA ALA A 37 5.76 1.52 -8.19
C ALA A 37 6.35 0.11 -8.17
N ALA A 38 5.81 -0.79 -7.36
CA ALA A 38 6.26 -2.17 -7.27
C ALA A 38 5.95 -2.96 -8.56
N THR A 39 4.83 -2.67 -9.24
CA THR A 39 4.53 -3.25 -10.56
C THR A 39 5.56 -2.83 -11.61
N MET A 40 5.96 -1.55 -11.61
CA MET A 40 6.99 -1.04 -12.52
C MET A 40 8.37 -1.61 -12.19
N CYS A 41 8.71 -1.69 -10.91
CA CYS A 41 9.97 -2.26 -10.43
C CYS A 41 10.10 -3.72 -10.82
N SER A 42 9.10 -4.55 -10.53
CA SER A 42 9.15 -5.97 -10.88
C SER A 42 9.27 -6.20 -12.38
N ALA A 43 8.59 -5.40 -13.20
CA ALA A 43 8.71 -5.47 -14.65
C ALA A 43 10.10 -5.05 -15.16
N SER A 44 10.78 -4.10 -14.52
CA SER A 44 12.17 -3.74 -14.83
C SER A 44 13.13 -4.85 -14.43
N ASP A 45 13.00 -5.33 -13.19
CA ASP A 45 13.84 -6.37 -12.59
C ASP A 45 13.80 -7.69 -13.38
N MET A 46 12.62 -8.09 -13.87
CA MET A 46 12.46 -9.27 -14.72
C MET A 46 13.26 -9.20 -16.03
N ARG A 47 13.64 -7.99 -16.49
CA ARG A 47 14.45 -7.79 -17.70
C ARG A 47 15.96 -7.85 -17.42
N MET A 48 16.36 -7.72 -16.16
CA MET A 48 17.76 -7.66 -15.72
C MET A 48 18.38 -9.05 -15.48
N GLY A 49 17.57 -10.11 -15.44
CA GLY A 49 18.01 -11.50 -15.32
C GLY A 49 17.94 -12.06 -13.90
N GLY A 50 18.58 -13.22 -13.67
CA GLY A 50 18.39 -14.01 -12.44
C GLY A 50 18.86 -13.34 -11.15
N GLU A 51 19.77 -12.36 -11.23
CA GLU A 51 20.28 -11.63 -10.06
C GLU A 51 19.20 -10.76 -9.39
N MET A 52 18.20 -10.33 -10.16
CA MET A 52 17.07 -9.53 -9.67
C MET A 52 15.83 -10.37 -9.34
N ALA A 53 15.91 -11.70 -9.36
CA ALA A 53 14.76 -12.57 -9.18
C ALA A 53 14.06 -12.37 -7.82
N THR A 54 14.83 -12.15 -6.75
CA THR A 54 14.28 -11.86 -5.42
C THR A 54 13.54 -10.53 -5.40
N CYS A 55 14.14 -9.46 -5.93
CA CYS A 55 13.53 -8.13 -5.98
C CYS A 55 12.26 -8.14 -6.85
N ALA A 56 12.29 -8.77 -8.02
CA ALA A 56 11.13 -8.94 -8.89
C ALA A 56 9.96 -9.66 -8.19
N ALA A 57 10.25 -10.73 -7.44
CA ALA A 57 9.24 -11.48 -6.71
C ALA A 57 8.66 -10.66 -5.54
N MET A 58 9.51 -9.98 -4.76
CA MET A 58 9.09 -9.13 -3.65
C MET A 58 8.22 -7.96 -4.12
N CYS A 59 8.62 -7.28 -5.20
CA CYS A 59 7.87 -6.20 -5.80
C CYS A 59 6.52 -6.69 -6.36
N SER A 60 6.49 -7.87 -7.01
CA SER A 60 5.23 -8.45 -7.50
C SER A 60 4.25 -8.75 -6.35
N ASN A 61 4.74 -9.33 -5.24
CA ASN A 61 3.92 -9.58 -4.06
C ASN A 61 3.42 -8.27 -3.44
N THR A 62 4.29 -7.26 -3.33
CA THR A 62 3.94 -5.94 -2.79
C THR A 62 2.90 -5.23 -3.64
N SER A 63 3.01 -5.33 -4.97
CA SER A 63 2.03 -4.81 -5.90
C SER A 63 0.63 -5.36 -5.61
N MET A 64 0.51 -6.69 -5.49
CA MET A 64 -0.77 -7.35 -5.23
C MET A 64 -1.31 -7.02 -3.83
N MET A 65 -0.45 -6.97 -2.82
CA MET A 65 -0.85 -6.66 -1.45
C MET A 65 -1.32 -5.21 -1.30
N GLY A 66 -0.61 -4.25 -1.91
CA GLY A 66 -1.02 -2.84 -1.94
C GLY A 66 -2.38 -2.64 -2.63
N ASP A 67 -2.57 -3.22 -3.82
CA ASP A 67 -3.85 -3.12 -4.55
C ASP A 67 -5.00 -3.79 -3.77
N THR A 68 -4.76 -4.98 -3.21
CA THR A 68 -5.78 -5.69 -2.42
C THR A 68 -6.15 -4.91 -1.16
N GLY A 69 -5.16 -4.42 -0.41
CA GLY A 69 -5.38 -3.62 0.79
C GLY A 69 -6.19 -2.35 0.51
N MET A 70 -5.83 -1.62 -0.55
CA MET A 70 -6.58 -0.45 -1.00
C MET A 70 -8.02 -0.81 -1.35
N ARG A 71 -8.23 -1.87 -2.14
CA ARG A 71 -9.59 -2.29 -2.57
C ARG A 71 -10.46 -2.76 -1.42
N MET A 72 -9.88 -3.29 -0.34
CA MET A 72 -10.61 -3.57 0.89
C MET A 72 -11.10 -2.28 1.54
N MET A 73 -10.27 -1.23 1.58
CA MET A 73 -10.67 0.09 2.10
C MET A 73 -11.73 0.81 1.25
N MET A 74 -11.92 0.42 -0.01
CA MET A 74 -12.97 0.96 -0.87
C MET A 74 -14.35 0.30 -0.66
N ARG A 75 -14.49 -0.63 0.29
CA ARG A 75 -15.72 -1.43 0.49
C ARG A 75 -16.25 -1.30 1.92
N PRO A 76 -16.91 -0.19 2.24
CA PRO A 76 -17.30 0.10 3.62
C PRO A 76 -18.19 -0.94 4.29
N ALA A 77 -19.10 -1.56 3.53
CA ALA A 77 -19.98 -2.62 4.04
C ALA A 77 -19.24 -3.91 4.45
N GLY A 78 -17.97 -4.07 4.06
CA GLY A 78 -17.13 -5.23 4.41
C GLY A 78 -15.98 -4.91 5.37
N MET A 79 -15.96 -3.70 5.94
CA MET A 79 -14.92 -3.27 6.88
C MET A 79 -15.18 -3.86 8.27
N ASP A 80 -14.75 -5.10 8.46
CA ASP A 80 -14.63 -5.75 9.77
C ASP A 80 -13.28 -5.38 10.41
N LEU A 81 -13.29 -4.97 11.69
CA LEU A 81 -12.12 -4.42 12.38
C LEU A 81 -10.93 -5.42 12.44
N PRO A 82 -11.10 -6.68 12.91
CA PRO A 82 -10.03 -7.69 12.86
C PRO A 82 -9.46 -7.93 11.47
N SER A 83 -10.33 -7.98 10.46
CA SER A 83 -9.92 -8.19 9.07
C SER A 83 -9.07 -7.03 8.53
N MET A 84 -9.47 -5.78 8.83
CA MET A 84 -8.74 -4.58 8.44
C MET A 84 -7.38 -4.48 9.13
N GLN A 85 -7.32 -4.72 10.44
CA GLN A 85 -6.06 -4.71 11.20
C GLN A 85 -5.08 -5.76 10.65
N SER A 86 -5.57 -6.97 10.38
CA SER A 86 -4.76 -8.06 9.81
C SER A 86 -4.19 -7.70 8.43
N MET A 87 -5.01 -7.07 7.58
CA MET A 87 -4.59 -6.63 6.26
C MET A 87 -3.52 -5.53 6.35
N LEU A 88 -3.71 -4.52 7.20
CA LEU A 88 -2.73 -3.44 7.41
C LEU A 88 -1.39 -3.98 7.90
N MET A 89 -1.37 -4.86 8.90
CA MET A 89 -0.14 -5.49 9.38
C MET A 89 0.57 -6.31 8.28
N THR A 90 -0.20 -7.00 7.44
CA THR A 90 0.34 -7.77 6.31
C THR A 90 0.98 -6.85 5.28
N VAL A 91 0.31 -5.75 4.90
CA VAL A 91 0.85 -4.77 3.94
C VAL A 91 2.09 -4.09 4.51
N MET A 92 2.10 -3.70 5.79
CA MET A 92 3.28 -3.14 6.46
C MET A 92 4.47 -4.08 6.42
N THR A 93 4.25 -5.36 6.76
CA THR A 93 5.32 -6.37 6.78
C THR A 93 5.89 -6.56 5.38
N MET A 94 5.04 -6.69 4.37
CA MET A 94 5.46 -6.85 2.98
C MET A 94 6.21 -5.61 2.46
N GLY A 95 5.66 -4.41 2.69
CA GLY A 95 6.27 -3.14 2.29
C GLY A 95 7.63 -2.91 2.93
N THR A 96 7.79 -3.24 4.22
CA THR A 96 9.07 -3.12 4.92
C THR A 96 10.14 -4.01 4.29
N MET A 97 9.80 -5.26 3.99
CA MET A 97 10.72 -6.21 3.37
C MET A 97 11.02 -5.83 1.91
N CYS A 98 10.02 -5.33 1.17
CA CYS A 98 10.21 -4.85 -0.20
C CYS A 98 11.15 -3.64 -0.25
N ALA A 99 10.94 -2.63 0.62
CA ALA A 99 11.80 -1.47 0.69
C ALA A 99 13.24 -1.84 1.06
N ALA A 100 13.43 -2.79 1.99
CA ALA A 100 14.76 -3.29 2.34
C ALA A 100 15.47 -3.99 1.17
N GLU A 101 14.73 -4.75 0.36
CA GLU A 101 15.27 -5.38 -0.85
C GLU A 101 15.60 -4.33 -1.93
N CYS A 102 14.67 -3.45 -2.27
CA CYS A 102 14.88 -2.42 -3.29
C CYS A 102 16.05 -1.47 -2.98
N ARG A 103 16.31 -1.17 -1.71
CA ARG A 103 17.47 -0.35 -1.31
C ARG A 103 18.82 -0.98 -1.64
N GLN A 104 18.90 -2.30 -1.76
CA GLN A 104 20.14 -2.96 -2.19
C GLN A 104 20.46 -2.70 -3.66
N HIS A 105 19.46 -2.27 -4.44
CA HIS A 105 19.53 -2.11 -5.89
C HIS A 105 19.31 -0.66 -6.34
N MET A 106 19.26 0.30 -5.41
CA MET A 106 18.88 1.69 -5.70
C MET A 106 19.85 2.43 -6.63
N ASP A 107 21.12 2.01 -6.65
CA ASP A 107 22.15 2.56 -7.55
C ASP A 107 22.19 1.83 -8.90
N MET A 108 21.46 0.73 -9.04
CA MET A 108 21.39 -0.10 -10.25
C MET A 108 20.23 0.34 -11.17
N ASP A 109 19.04 0.52 -10.60
CA ASP A 109 17.83 0.90 -11.34
C ASP A 109 17.04 1.96 -10.56
N GLU A 110 16.72 3.05 -11.24
CA GLU A 110 15.93 4.15 -10.70
C GLU A 110 14.54 3.69 -10.22
N SER A 111 13.99 2.63 -10.83
CA SER A 111 12.75 1.97 -10.43
C SER A 111 12.85 1.38 -9.02
N CYS A 112 14.00 0.80 -8.64
CA CYS A 112 14.24 0.29 -7.30
C CYS A 112 14.28 1.45 -6.28
N ARG A 113 14.92 2.58 -6.64
CA ARG A 113 14.95 3.78 -5.79
C ARG A 113 13.54 4.32 -5.52
N TYR A 114 12.72 4.48 -6.57
CA TYR A 114 11.34 4.93 -6.41
C TYR A 114 10.47 3.92 -5.66
N CYS A 115 10.64 2.62 -5.92
CA CYS A 115 9.88 1.56 -5.23
C CYS A 115 10.15 1.58 -3.72
N ALA A 116 11.41 1.72 -3.31
CA ALA A 116 11.76 1.81 -1.89
C ALA A 116 11.06 2.99 -1.20
N MET A 117 11.10 4.18 -1.80
CA MET A 117 10.42 5.37 -1.27
C MET A 117 8.90 5.18 -1.15
N ALA A 118 8.27 4.60 -2.17
CA ALA A 118 6.83 4.36 -2.17
C ALA A 118 6.42 3.32 -1.13
N CYS A 119 7.22 2.26 -0.96
CA CYS A 119 6.99 1.24 0.05
C CYS A 119 7.13 1.81 1.47
N ASP A 120 8.11 2.69 1.72
CA ASP A 120 8.26 3.37 3.02
C ASP A 120 7.06 4.25 3.36
N GLU A 121 6.58 5.05 2.40
CA GLU A 121 5.39 5.89 2.58
C GLU A 121 4.15 5.04 2.85
N MET A 122 3.97 3.94 2.10
CA MET A 122 2.87 3.00 2.34
C MET A 122 2.93 2.42 3.76
N VAL A 123 4.11 1.99 4.22
CA VAL A 123 4.29 1.44 5.57
C VAL A 123 3.92 2.49 6.62
N ALA A 124 4.42 3.72 6.51
CA ALA A 124 4.13 4.80 7.45
C ALA A 124 2.63 5.14 7.52
N LYS A 125 1.94 5.17 6.38
CA LYS A 125 0.49 5.43 6.35
C LYS A 125 -0.32 4.25 6.89
N CYS A 126 0.09 3.01 6.60
CA CYS A 126 -0.55 1.83 7.18
C CYS A 126 -0.40 1.78 8.70
N GLU A 127 0.77 2.16 9.22
CA GLU A 127 1.03 2.24 10.66
C GLU A 127 0.13 3.28 11.32
N ALA A 128 0.06 4.49 10.75
CA ALA A 128 -0.81 5.55 11.24
C ALA A 128 -2.29 5.13 11.24
N MET A 129 -2.75 4.48 10.16
CA MET A 129 -4.10 3.95 10.09
C MET A 129 -4.35 2.90 11.18
N LEU A 130 -3.45 1.94 11.33
CA LEU A 130 -3.57 0.88 12.34
C LEU A 130 -3.65 1.47 13.76
N ALA A 131 -2.82 2.47 14.06
CA ALA A 131 -2.83 3.19 15.32
C ALA A 131 -4.19 3.88 15.56
N SER A 132 -4.77 4.50 14.53
CA SER A 132 -6.08 5.18 14.61
C SER A 132 -7.24 4.21 14.92
N MET A 133 -7.10 2.93 14.57
CA MET A 133 -8.12 1.89 14.78
C MET A 133 -8.02 1.23 16.17
N SER A 134 -6.95 1.51 16.92
CA SER A 134 -6.70 0.95 18.26
C SER A 134 -7.07 1.91 19.40
N ALA A 135 -7.54 3.11 19.07
CA ALA A 135 -7.86 4.20 19.99
C ALA A 135 -9.37 4.33 20.24
#